data_AF-A0AAU6BX14-F1
#
_entry.id   AF-A0AAU6BX14-F1
#
_cell.length_a   1.000
_cell.length_b   1.000
_cell.length_c   1.000
_cell.angle_alpha   90.00
_cell.angle_beta   90.00
_cell.angle_gamma   90.00
#
_symmetry.space_group_name_H-M   'P 1'
#
loop_
_entity.id
_entity.type
_entity.pdbx_description
1 polymer ?
#
loop_
_entity_poly.entity_id
_entity_poly.type
_entity_poly.pdbx_seq_one_letter_code
_entity_poly.pdbx_strand_id
1 'polypeptide(L)'
;MPDLPTPQDAAEAALFTESWDAVLSYADLCTSGAATATELASEAFALGIQEARSAGSGPMRGPARRVLPVIPLLLTAVRTTAAAWEFAGRGHRLDPDLRLWLNSEKAARYHGMPLQRPIALRGLRDLQEADAALLWLAEVEALPLPVVARRLGLDPAIVSSELAQVRALFRDRCHRSHLDTPMAAECRSYARLLDAVTRSPAADTPEDLSRHLATCVQCAEAAACLRLAGGGLPAALAGGVIGWGGLAYLERRRRAAEVRLGAGRPVAELEAGEPKEGASKARLVRNGLLAAAVVLSLVALGVSMMPMGGSGHDNAASDDADRQAVADPGPSISSVGAHPSSTASPSGRPAASGTATTSGDKNPDTEPQGTASATASNSPAPTRSSGAGSGSDTPAPASCEVTYDLVGQWPDGFQAAVTVTTTKALDTWRVAWSYRDGQQVTQMWDASVAQDGSRVSATAADYNKNVAADGSFTFGFLGTWNNSKNSAPSGFTLNGTACSN
;
A
#
# COMPACT_ATOMS: atom_id res chain seq x y z
N MET A 1 13.49 -25.81 -14.56
CA MET A 1 12.74 -24.55 -14.31
C MET A 1 12.11 -24.12 -15.62
N PRO A 2 10.96 -23.42 -15.60
CA PRO A 2 10.49 -22.66 -16.76
C PRO A 2 11.50 -21.56 -17.14
N ASP A 3 11.29 -20.90 -18.28
CA ASP A 3 12.13 -19.81 -18.81
C ASP A 3 12.04 -18.54 -17.94
N LEU A 4 12.68 -18.61 -16.77
CA LEU A 4 12.83 -17.50 -15.85
C LEU A 4 13.87 -16.51 -16.39
N PRO A 5 13.75 -15.21 -16.08
CA PRO A 5 14.75 -14.22 -16.48
C PRO A 5 16.14 -14.65 -16.00
N THR A 6 17.16 -14.51 -16.83
CA THR A 6 18.55 -14.76 -16.42
C THR A 6 18.94 -13.77 -15.33
N PRO A 7 19.48 -14.22 -14.18
CA PRO A 7 20.02 -13.32 -13.17
C PRO A 7 21.29 -12.62 -13.66
N GLN A 8 21.47 -11.36 -13.27
CA GLN A 8 22.62 -10.51 -13.62
C GLN A 8 23.86 -10.86 -12.79
N ASP A 9 23.66 -11.29 -11.54
CA ASP A 9 24.72 -11.71 -10.62
C ASP A 9 24.26 -12.82 -9.66
N ALA A 10 25.16 -13.26 -8.78
CA ALA A 10 24.89 -14.32 -7.80
C ALA A 10 23.92 -13.90 -6.68
N ALA A 11 23.81 -12.62 -6.35
CA ALA A 11 22.89 -12.12 -5.34
C ALA A 11 21.45 -12.11 -5.89
N GLU A 12 21.26 -11.67 -7.13
CA GLU A 12 19.98 -11.76 -7.83
C GLU A 12 19.56 -13.22 -8.04
N ALA A 13 20.48 -14.13 -8.36
CA ALA A 13 20.21 -15.57 -8.47
C ALA A 13 19.73 -16.20 -7.14
N ALA A 14 20.34 -15.83 -6.02
CA ALA A 14 19.90 -16.24 -4.68
C ALA A 14 18.50 -15.69 -4.38
N LEU A 15 18.30 -14.38 -4.59
CA LEU A 15 17.02 -13.71 -4.39
C LEU A 15 15.90 -14.34 -5.24
N PHE A 16 16.18 -14.75 -6.48
CA PHE A 16 15.21 -15.44 -7.33
C PHE A 16 14.78 -16.77 -6.73
N THR A 17 15.76 -17.57 -6.28
CA THR A 17 15.50 -18.87 -5.64
C THR A 17 14.63 -18.72 -4.39
N GLU A 18 14.89 -17.69 -3.57
CA GLU A 18 14.13 -17.44 -2.35
C GLU A 18 12.74 -16.84 -2.59
N SER A 19 12.56 -16.05 -3.65
CA SER A 19 11.28 -15.38 -3.96
C SER A 19 10.34 -16.23 -4.81
N TRP A 20 10.85 -17.19 -5.57
CA TRP A 20 10.04 -18.11 -6.38
C TRP A 20 9.02 -18.90 -5.56
N ASP A 21 9.42 -19.42 -4.38
CA ASP A 21 8.53 -20.12 -3.44
C ASP A 21 7.34 -19.24 -3.01
N ALA A 22 7.59 -17.96 -2.72
CA ALA A 22 6.55 -16.99 -2.38
C ALA A 22 5.60 -16.72 -3.56
N VAL A 23 6.14 -16.56 -4.78
CA VAL A 23 5.34 -16.28 -5.98
C VAL A 23 4.47 -17.47 -6.37
N LEU A 24 5.03 -18.68 -6.43
CA LEU A 24 4.29 -19.91 -6.73
C LEU A 24 3.24 -20.20 -5.66
N SER A 25 3.56 -19.97 -4.38
CA SER A 25 2.63 -20.10 -3.25
C SER A 25 1.39 -19.22 -3.37
N TYR A 26 1.48 -18.07 -4.05
CA TYR A 26 0.32 -17.19 -4.29
C TYR A 26 -0.36 -17.47 -5.64
N ALA A 27 0.40 -17.76 -6.71
CA ALA A 27 -0.16 -18.13 -8.01
C ALA A 27 -1.02 -19.41 -7.94
N ASP A 28 -0.67 -20.35 -7.06
CA ASP A 28 -1.45 -21.55 -6.76
C ASP A 28 -2.75 -21.27 -5.99
N LEU A 29 -2.83 -20.18 -5.21
CA LEU A 29 -4.11 -19.70 -4.69
C LEU A 29 -4.95 -19.04 -5.79
N CYS A 30 -4.32 -18.37 -6.75
CA CYS A 30 -4.99 -17.63 -7.82
C CYS A 30 -5.53 -18.51 -8.98
N THR A 31 -5.28 -19.81 -9.00
CA THR A 31 -5.54 -20.68 -10.16
C THR A 31 -6.16 -22.00 -9.77
N SER A 32 -6.90 -22.62 -10.69
CA SER A 32 -7.60 -23.87 -10.46
C SER A 32 -6.72 -25.14 -10.58
N GLY A 33 -5.38 -25.02 -10.64
CA GLY A 33 -4.48 -26.17 -10.71
C GLY A 33 -3.00 -25.85 -10.93
N ALA A 34 -2.13 -26.71 -10.40
CA ALA A 34 -0.68 -26.48 -10.25
C ALA A 34 0.11 -26.19 -11.55
N ALA A 35 -0.28 -26.78 -12.70
CA ALA A 35 0.35 -26.47 -13.99
C ALA A 35 0.10 -25.01 -14.39
N THR A 36 -1.15 -24.57 -14.27
CA THR A 36 -1.58 -23.19 -14.49
C THR A 36 -0.96 -22.23 -13.46
N ALA A 37 -0.85 -22.65 -12.19
CA ALA A 37 -0.14 -21.90 -11.16
C ALA A 37 1.32 -21.63 -11.55
N THR A 38 1.99 -22.63 -12.13
CA THR A 38 3.39 -22.53 -12.57
C THR A 38 3.54 -21.59 -13.77
N GLU A 39 2.61 -21.62 -14.74
CA GLU A 39 2.58 -20.67 -15.85
C GLU A 39 2.35 -19.23 -15.37
N LEU A 40 1.32 -19.01 -14.54
CA LEU A 40 1.01 -17.69 -13.97
C LEU A 40 2.19 -17.16 -13.12
N ALA A 41 2.80 -18.02 -12.29
CA ALA A 41 3.98 -17.67 -11.52
C ALA A 41 5.15 -17.26 -12.43
N SER A 42 5.39 -17.98 -13.53
CA SER A 42 6.49 -17.69 -14.46
C SER A 42 6.31 -16.34 -15.16
N GLU A 43 5.12 -16.10 -15.73
CA GLU A 43 4.76 -14.86 -16.43
C GLU A 43 4.83 -13.65 -15.46
N ALA A 44 4.27 -13.79 -14.26
CA ALA A 44 4.31 -12.77 -13.22
C ALA A 44 5.72 -12.49 -12.68
N PHE A 45 6.54 -13.54 -12.50
CA PHE A 45 7.91 -13.41 -12.00
C PHE A 45 8.78 -12.65 -13.00
N ALA A 46 8.71 -13.01 -14.29
CA ALA A 46 9.45 -12.31 -15.34
C ALA A 46 9.09 -10.81 -15.40
N LEU A 47 7.79 -10.49 -15.37
CA LEU A 47 7.30 -9.11 -15.37
C LEU A 47 7.71 -8.33 -14.11
N GLY A 48 7.55 -8.93 -12.92
CA GLY A 48 7.88 -8.26 -11.65
C GLY A 48 9.39 -8.05 -11.44
N ILE A 49 10.24 -8.94 -11.98
CA ILE A 49 11.70 -8.72 -12.03
C ILE A 49 12.06 -7.61 -13.02
N GLN A 50 11.39 -7.51 -14.16
CA GLN A 50 11.58 -6.39 -15.08
C GLN A 50 11.14 -5.06 -14.44
N GLU A 51 10.05 -5.05 -13.67
CA GLU A 51 9.61 -3.89 -12.87
C GLU A 51 10.66 -3.55 -11.79
N ALA A 52 11.17 -4.52 -11.03
CA ALA A 52 12.22 -4.31 -10.03
C ALA A 52 13.49 -3.69 -10.63
N ARG A 53 13.96 -4.22 -11.77
CA ARG A 53 15.15 -3.72 -12.48
C ARG A 53 14.93 -2.31 -13.03
N SER A 54 13.79 -2.03 -13.65
CA SER A 54 13.48 -0.67 -14.15
C SER A 54 13.34 0.35 -13.02
N ALA A 55 12.77 -0.05 -11.88
CA ALA A 55 12.77 0.73 -10.65
C ALA A 55 14.17 0.92 -10.05
N GLY A 56 15.15 0.09 -10.39
CA GLY A 56 16.57 0.22 -10.01
C GLY A 56 17.37 1.20 -10.89
N SER A 57 17.11 1.23 -12.20
CA SER A 57 18.02 1.87 -13.18
C SER A 57 17.88 3.39 -13.38
N GLY A 58 16.88 4.06 -12.81
CA GLY A 58 16.74 5.52 -12.94
C GLY A 58 17.82 6.33 -12.19
N PRO A 59 17.98 7.63 -12.46
CA PRO A 59 19.04 8.46 -11.86
C PRO A 59 18.91 8.59 -10.33
N MET A 60 20.03 8.39 -9.64
CA MET A 60 20.14 8.33 -8.17
C MET A 60 20.14 9.71 -7.48
N ARG A 61 19.37 10.68 -7.99
CA ARG A 61 19.21 12.03 -7.43
C ARG A 61 17.75 12.32 -7.10
N GLY A 62 17.37 11.94 -5.88
CA GLY A 62 16.05 12.18 -5.29
C GLY A 62 15.99 11.60 -3.87
N PRO A 63 14.93 11.87 -3.10
CA PRO A 63 14.69 11.17 -1.83
C PRO A 63 14.58 9.66 -2.07
N ALA A 64 14.96 8.86 -1.07
CA ALA A 64 15.04 7.40 -1.15
C ALA A 64 13.79 6.77 -1.80
N ARG A 65 14.02 5.83 -2.73
CA ARG A 65 12.97 5.23 -3.56
C ARG A 65 11.93 4.52 -2.70
N ARG A 66 10.68 4.98 -2.80
CA ARG A 66 9.50 4.37 -2.17
C ARG A 66 8.94 3.22 -3.00
N VAL A 67 9.77 2.18 -3.15
CA VAL A 67 9.46 0.96 -3.90
C VAL A 67 9.10 -0.14 -2.91
N LEU A 68 8.23 -1.08 -3.31
CA LEU A 68 7.93 -2.25 -2.50
C LEU A 68 9.16 -3.17 -2.42
N PRO A 69 9.44 -3.82 -1.28
CA PRO A 69 10.44 -4.87 -1.25
C PRO A 69 10.03 -6.00 -2.21
N VAL A 70 11.02 -6.73 -2.72
CA VAL A 70 10.85 -7.53 -3.96
C VAL A 70 9.74 -8.59 -3.86
N ILE A 71 9.53 -9.22 -2.70
CA ILE A 71 8.46 -10.22 -2.55
C ILE A 71 7.06 -9.58 -2.72
N PRO A 72 6.64 -8.55 -1.95
CA PRO A 72 5.42 -7.76 -2.22
C PRO A 72 5.26 -7.23 -3.65
N LEU A 73 6.36 -6.86 -4.32
CA LEU A 73 6.33 -6.44 -5.71
C LEU A 73 5.94 -7.62 -6.63
N LEU A 74 6.59 -8.77 -6.48
CA LEU A 74 6.30 -9.97 -7.24
C LEU A 74 4.89 -10.54 -6.95
N LEU A 75 4.41 -10.48 -5.70
CA LEU A 75 3.04 -10.85 -5.36
C LEU A 75 2.01 -9.88 -5.97
N THR A 76 2.36 -8.59 -6.08
CA THR A 76 1.57 -7.62 -6.85
C THR A 76 1.56 -7.97 -8.34
N ALA A 77 2.70 -8.40 -8.89
CA ALA A 77 2.80 -8.86 -10.28
C ALA A 77 1.91 -10.10 -10.56
N VAL A 78 1.84 -11.08 -9.65
CA VAL A 78 0.91 -12.23 -9.79
C VAL A 78 -0.54 -11.76 -9.94
N ARG A 79 -0.95 -10.77 -9.14
CA ARG A 79 -2.32 -10.21 -9.22
C ARG A 79 -2.55 -9.44 -10.52
N THR A 80 -1.59 -8.65 -11.00
CA THR A 80 -1.75 -7.89 -12.25
C THR A 80 -1.69 -8.80 -13.48
N THR A 81 -0.85 -9.84 -13.49
CA THR A 81 -0.85 -10.87 -14.53
C THR A 81 -2.17 -11.67 -14.53
N ALA A 82 -2.72 -12.03 -13.37
CA ALA A 82 -4.04 -12.66 -13.29
C ALA A 82 -5.15 -11.74 -13.84
N ALA A 83 -5.12 -10.44 -13.55
CA ALA A 83 -6.04 -9.47 -14.14
C ALA A 83 -5.89 -9.39 -15.68
N ALA A 84 -4.66 -9.41 -16.20
CA ALA A 84 -4.39 -9.46 -17.63
C ALA A 84 -4.86 -10.77 -18.29
N TRP A 85 -4.81 -11.90 -17.57
CA TRP A 85 -5.36 -13.17 -18.02
C TRP A 85 -6.89 -13.14 -18.14
N GLU A 86 -7.59 -12.56 -17.16
CA GLU A 86 -9.05 -12.37 -17.24
C GLU A 86 -9.41 -11.49 -18.46
N PHE A 87 -8.75 -10.34 -18.61
CA PHE A 87 -8.96 -9.42 -19.73
C PHE A 87 -8.68 -10.06 -21.10
N ALA A 88 -7.66 -10.93 -21.19
CA ALA A 88 -7.31 -11.68 -22.39
C ALA A 88 -8.17 -12.95 -22.64
N GLY A 89 -9.27 -13.15 -21.90
CA GLY A 89 -10.15 -14.32 -22.05
C GLY A 89 -9.59 -15.64 -21.49
N ARG A 90 -8.39 -15.62 -20.89
CA ARG A 90 -7.78 -16.75 -20.16
C ARG A 90 -8.36 -16.94 -18.75
N GLY A 91 -9.36 -16.14 -18.37
CA GLY A 91 -10.00 -16.12 -17.05
C GLY A 91 -10.47 -17.48 -16.52
N HIS A 92 -10.95 -18.37 -17.39
CA HIS A 92 -11.38 -19.73 -17.02
C HIS A 92 -10.29 -20.61 -16.36
N ARG A 93 -9.02 -20.17 -16.39
CA ARG A 93 -7.87 -20.83 -15.74
C ARG A 93 -7.63 -20.35 -14.30
N LEU A 94 -8.26 -19.23 -13.92
CA LEU A 94 -8.13 -18.60 -12.60
C LEU A 94 -9.16 -19.17 -11.61
N ASP A 95 -8.91 -18.98 -10.32
CA ASP A 95 -9.89 -19.30 -9.28
C ASP A 95 -11.18 -18.48 -9.46
N PRO A 96 -12.40 -19.08 -9.38
CA PRO A 96 -13.66 -18.37 -9.60
C PRO A 96 -13.88 -17.16 -8.68
N ASP A 97 -13.50 -17.25 -7.40
CA ASP A 97 -13.68 -16.16 -6.44
C ASP A 97 -12.67 -15.04 -6.67
N LEU A 98 -11.47 -15.35 -7.17
CA LEU A 98 -10.53 -14.32 -7.65
C LEU A 98 -11.14 -13.55 -8.82
N ARG A 99 -11.79 -14.21 -9.77
CA ARG A 99 -12.42 -13.56 -10.93
C ARG A 99 -13.55 -12.62 -10.51
N LEU A 100 -14.39 -13.04 -9.57
CA LEU A 100 -15.42 -12.18 -8.97
C LEU A 100 -14.79 -10.97 -8.26
N TRP A 101 -13.68 -11.17 -7.55
CA TRP A 101 -12.98 -10.08 -6.86
C TRP A 101 -12.32 -9.09 -7.82
N LEU A 102 -11.66 -9.58 -8.89
CA LEU A 102 -11.00 -8.76 -9.92
C LEU A 102 -11.98 -7.80 -10.60
N ASN A 103 -13.25 -8.21 -10.77
CA ASN A 103 -14.32 -7.40 -11.35
C ASN A 103 -15.10 -6.57 -10.31
N SER A 104 -14.55 -6.38 -9.10
CA SER A 104 -15.18 -5.62 -8.02
C SER A 104 -14.42 -4.34 -7.68
N GLU A 105 -15.11 -3.37 -7.06
CA GLU A 105 -14.49 -2.14 -6.54
C GLU A 105 -13.32 -2.40 -5.58
N LYS A 106 -13.30 -3.57 -4.91
CA LYS A 106 -12.20 -3.95 -4.01
C LYS A 106 -10.87 -4.09 -4.75
N ALA A 107 -10.88 -4.60 -5.99
CA ALA A 107 -9.70 -4.69 -6.85
C ALA A 107 -9.30 -3.33 -7.42
N ALA A 108 -10.29 -2.49 -7.77
CA ALA A 108 -10.08 -1.15 -8.32
C ALA A 108 -9.16 -0.27 -7.43
N ARG A 109 -9.27 -0.43 -6.10
CA ARG A 109 -8.42 0.28 -5.13
C ARG A 109 -6.91 0.01 -5.28
N TYR A 110 -6.48 -1.10 -5.91
CA TYR A 110 -5.06 -1.44 -6.03
C TYR A 110 -4.36 -0.74 -7.20
N HIS A 111 -5.09 -0.51 -8.30
CA HIS A 111 -4.58 0.21 -9.48
C HIS A 111 -5.03 1.67 -9.55
N GLY A 112 -6.07 2.05 -8.81
CA GLY A 112 -6.58 3.42 -8.73
C GLY A 112 -5.66 4.43 -8.03
N MET A 113 -6.23 5.62 -7.78
CA MET A 113 -5.53 6.78 -7.22
C MET A 113 -4.74 6.42 -5.95
N PRO A 114 -3.50 6.94 -5.76
CA PRO A 114 -2.65 6.56 -4.63
C PRO A 114 -3.33 6.66 -3.26
N LEU A 115 -4.12 7.72 -3.01
CA LEU A 115 -4.84 7.92 -1.74
C LEU A 115 -5.99 6.92 -1.51
N GLN A 116 -6.52 6.27 -2.56
CA GLN A 116 -7.55 5.24 -2.44
C GLN A 116 -6.98 3.84 -2.21
N ARG A 117 -5.65 3.66 -2.33
CA ARG A 117 -4.98 2.39 -2.09
C ARG A 117 -5.09 1.98 -0.61
N PRO A 118 -5.17 0.68 -0.31
CA PRO A 118 -5.24 0.17 1.07
C PRO A 118 -4.15 0.76 1.96
N ILE A 119 -4.51 1.04 3.22
CA ILE A 119 -3.65 1.79 4.15
C ILE A 119 -2.34 1.05 4.43
N ALA A 120 -2.37 -0.29 4.57
CA ALA A 120 -1.15 -1.09 4.73
C ALA A 120 -0.20 -1.01 3.51
N LEU A 121 -0.75 -0.98 2.29
CA LEU A 121 0.03 -0.89 1.06
C LEU A 121 0.70 0.48 0.88
N ARG A 122 0.04 1.55 1.34
CA ARG A 122 0.66 2.89 1.43
C ARG A 122 1.71 2.93 2.53
N GLY A 123 1.37 2.45 3.73
CA GLY A 123 2.28 2.42 4.89
C GLY A 123 3.57 1.66 4.62
N LEU A 124 3.50 0.51 3.92
CA LEU A 124 4.66 -0.29 3.55
C LEU A 124 5.54 0.40 2.49
N ARG A 125 4.95 1.12 1.52
CA ARG A 125 5.70 1.91 0.51
C ARG A 125 6.37 3.15 1.10
N ASP A 126 5.86 3.68 2.21
CA ASP A 126 6.39 4.87 2.88
C ASP A 126 7.51 4.59 3.90
N LEU A 127 7.86 3.32 4.12
CA LEU A 127 9.05 2.89 4.85
C LEU A 127 10.31 2.98 3.96
N GLN A 128 11.49 2.82 4.54
CA GLN A 128 12.69 2.50 3.75
C GLN A 128 12.63 1.05 3.27
N GLU A 129 13.33 0.73 2.19
CA GLU A 129 13.29 -0.62 1.59
C GLU A 129 13.72 -1.71 2.58
N ALA A 130 14.80 -1.46 3.34
CA ALA A 130 15.29 -2.38 4.36
C ALA A 130 14.27 -2.61 5.50
N ASP A 131 13.63 -1.54 5.99
CA ASP A 131 12.57 -1.60 7.00
C ASP A 131 11.36 -2.40 6.47
N ALA A 132 10.93 -2.10 5.24
CA ALA A 132 9.81 -2.77 4.60
C ALA A 132 10.09 -4.26 4.37
N ALA A 133 11.33 -4.61 4.00
CA ALA A 133 11.78 -5.99 3.86
C ALA A 133 11.82 -6.71 5.22
N LEU A 134 12.40 -6.10 6.25
CA LEU A 134 12.42 -6.65 7.62
C LEU A 134 11.00 -6.94 8.12
N LEU A 135 10.09 -5.98 7.97
CA LEU A 135 8.69 -6.12 8.35
C LEU A 135 7.98 -7.23 7.56
N TRP A 136 8.14 -7.28 6.24
CA TRP A 136 7.48 -8.29 5.42
C TRP A 136 7.97 -9.71 5.73
N LEU A 137 9.29 -9.89 5.84
CA LEU A 137 9.91 -11.19 6.07
C LEU A 137 9.57 -11.75 7.45
N ALA A 138 9.45 -10.89 8.47
CA ALA A 138 9.07 -11.30 9.83
C ALA A 138 7.55 -11.52 9.98
N GLU A 139 6.71 -10.61 9.47
CA GLU A 139 5.25 -10.66 9.72
C GLU A 139 4.50 -11.56 8.72
N VAL A 140 4.87 -11.54 7.43
CA VAL A 140 4.06 -12.14 6.35
C VAL A 140 4.69 -13.40 5.76
N GLU A 141 6.01 -13.42 5.53
CA GLU A 141 6.71 -14.69 5.25
C GLU A 141 6.84 -15.56 6.51
N ALA A 142 6.54 -15.01 7.70
CA ALA A 142 6.63 -15.66 9.00
C ALA A 142 8.01 -16.32 9.27
N LEU A 143 9.09 -15.76 8.72
CA LEU A 143 10.42 -16.32 8.87
C LEU A 143 10.96 -16.09 10.29
N PRO A 144 11.68 -17.07 10.89
CA PRO A 144 12.33 -16.88 12.18
C PRO A 144 13.32 -15.71 12.11
N LEU A 145 13.35 -14.84 13.13
CA LEU A 145 14.20 -13.65 13.14
C LEU A 145 15.69 -13.91 12.85
N PRO A 146 16.33 -15.01 13.30
CA PRO A 146 17.71 -15.32 12.93
C PRO A 146 17.91 -15.63 11.44
N VAL A 147 16.86 -16.08 10.73
CA VAL A 147 16.88 -16.28 9.27
C VAL A 147 16.73 -14.92 8.58
N VAL A 148 15.80 -14.08 9.04
CA VAL A 148 15.61 -12.71 8.51
C VAL A 148 16.88 -11.88 8.69
N ALA A 149 17.51 -11.92 9.86
CA ALA A 149 18.76 -11.23 10.16
C ALA A 149 19.86 -11.62 9.18
N ARG A 150 20.12 -12.93 8.98
CA ARG A 150 21.10 -13.41 8.00
C ARG A 150 20.77 -12.97 6.58
N ARG A 151 19.50 -13.01 6.18
CA ARG A 151 19.05 -12.63 4.83
C ARG A 151 19.22 -11.14 4.53
N LEU A 152 19.11 -10.29 5.55
CA LEU A 152 19.26 -8.83 5.44
C LEU A 152 20.64 -8.31 5.89
N GLY A 153 21.57 -9.19 6.27
CA GLY A 153 22.88 -8.80 6.79
C GLY A 153 22.85 -8.10 8.16
N LEU A 154 21.76 -8.24 8.92
CA LEU A 154 21.57 -7.63 10.24
C LEU A 154 22.14 -8.52 11.36
N ASP A 155 22.52 -7.89 12.48
CA ASP A 155 22.93 -8.61 13.68
C ASP A 155 21.72 -9.32 14.35
N PRO A 156 21.76 -10.66 14.53
CA PRO A 156 20.71 -11.41 15.22
C PRO A 156 20.44 -10.97 16.66
N ALA A 157 21.37 -10.29 17.33
CA ALA A 157 21.16 -9.78 18.69
C ALA A 157 20.17 -8.59 18.73
N ILE A 158 20.23 -7.69 17.74
CA ILE A 158 19.43 -6.45 17.71
C ILE A 158 18.20 -6.53 16.80
N VAL A 159 18.12 -7.51 15.88
CA VAL A 159 17.00 -7.62 14.91
C VAL A 159 15.61 -7.61 15.55
N SER A 160 15.50 -8.04 16.82
CA SER A 160 14.24 -8.02 17.58
C SER A 160 13.80 -6.61 18.00
N SER A 161 14.73 -5.75 18.41
CA SER A 161 14.46 -4.34 18.71
C SER A 161 14.27 -3.52 17.44
N GLU A 162 15.05 -3.80 16.38
CA GLU A 162 14.86 -3.19 15.06
C GLU A 162 13.45 -3.44 14.52
N LEU A 163 12.97 -4.70 14.56
CA LEU A 163 11.61 -5.02 14.14
C LEU A 163 10.55 -4.32 15.01
N ALA A 164 10.78 -4.17 16.32
CA ALA A 164 9.86 -3.41 17.18
C ALA A 164 9.79 -1.92 16.80
N GLN A 165 10.92 -1.31 16.44
CA GLN A 165 10.99 0.06 15.94
C GLN A 165 10.32 0.19 14.56
N VAL A 166 10.57 -0.73 13.64
CA VAL A 166 9.94 -0.75 12.30
C VAL A 166 8.42 -0.94 12.38
N ARG A 167 7.91 -1.77 13.31
CA ARG A 167 6.47 -1.88 13.59
C ARG A 167 5.86 -0.54 14.03
N ALA A 168 6.54 0.21 14.90
CA ALA A 168 6.10 1.55 15.31
C ALA A 168 6.14 2.55 14.14
N LEU A 169 7.21 2.54 13.34
CA LEU A 169 7.30 3.37 12.13
C LEU A 169 6.17 3.07 11.13
N PHE A 170 5.88 1.78 10.88
CA PHE A 170 4.78 1.36 10.01
C PHE A 170 3.42 1.85 10.52
N ARG A 171 3.16 1.72 11.83
CA ARG A 171 1.97 2.28 12.49
C ARG A 171 1.83 3.78 12.21
N ASP A 172 2.91 4.54 12.37
CA ASP A 172 2.90 5.99 12.12
C ASP A 172 2.71 6.36 10.65
N ARG A 173 3.18 5.53 9.69
CA ARG A 173 2.87 5.70 8.27
C ARG A 173 1.41 5.41 7.95
N CYS A 174 0.85 4.36 8.55
CA CYS A 174 -0.56 4.00 8.39
C CYS A 174 -1.50 5.03 9.01
N HIS A 175 -1.16 5.57 10.19
CA HIS A 175 -1.95 6.62 10.84
C HIS A 175 -2.00 7.89 9.97
N ARG A 176 -0.85 8.37 9.48
CA ARG A 176 -0.79 9.49 8.54
C ARG A 176 -1.56 9.22 7.25
N SER A 177 -1.31 8.08 6.61
CA SER A 177 -2.05 7.65 5.40
C SER A 177 -3.57 7.65 5.61
N HIS A 178 -4.06 7.24 6.79
CA HIS A 178 -5.48 7.32 7.11
C HIS A 178 -5.97 8.77 7.17
N LEU A 179 -5.30 9.64 7.94
CA LEU A 179 -5.66 11.06 8.10
C LEU A 179 -5.58 11.86 6.78
N ASP A 180 -4.64 11.52 5.89
CA ASP A 180 -4.47 12.12 4.57
C ASP A 180 -5.53 11.64 3.55
N THR A 181 -6.35 10.64 3.90
CA THR A 181 -7.42 10.13 3.04
C THR A 181 -8.68 11.01 3.19
N PRO A 182 -9.26 11.55 2.09
CA PRO A 182 -10.52 12.29 2.15
C PRO A 182 -11.64 11.42 2.74
N MET A 183 -12.27 11.89 3.83
CA MET A 183 -13.25 11.12 4.58
C MET A 183 -14.39 11.98 5.16
N ALA A 184 -15.54 11.34 5.40
CA ALA A 184 -16.74 11.96 5.96
C ALA A 184 -16.50 12.55 7.37
N ALA A 185 -17.40 13.43 7.82
CA ALA A 185 -17.31 14.09 9.13
C ALA A 185 -17.28 13.07 10.29
N GLU A 186 -18.08 12.00 10.19
CA GLU A 186 -18.09 10.91 11.17
C GLU A 186 -16.75 10.16 11.21
N CYS A 187 -16.19 9.78 10.06
CA CYS A 187 -14.86 9.15 10.02
C CYS A 187 -13.79 10.04 10.66
N ARG A 188 -13.84 11.36 10.44
CA ARG A 188 -12.91 12.32 11.06
C ARG A 188 -13.01 12.39 12.58
N SER A 189 -14.17 12.13 13.19
CA SER A 189 -14.28 12.08 14.65
C SER A 189 -13.64 10.81 15.21
N TYR A 190 -13.95 9.65 14.62
CA TYR A 190 -13.37 8.37 15.02
C TYR A 190 -11.87 8.24 14.75
N ALA A 191 -11.35 8.85 13.68
CA ALA A 191 -9.92 8.81 13.33
C ALA A 191 -9.01 9.32 14.48
N ARG A 192 -9.48 10.32 15.25
CA ARG A 192 -8.76 10.83 16.43
C ARG A 192 -8.74 9.86 17.62
N LEU A 193 -9.77 9.01 17.73
CA LEU A 193 -9.89 7.99 18.79
C LEU A 193 -9.14 6.70 18.42
N LEU A 194 -9.03 6.39 17.12
CA LEU A 194 -8.42 5.16 16.62
C LEU A 194 -6.98 4.95 17.13
N ASP A 195 -6.13 5.98 17.10
CA ASP A 195 -4.77 5.87 17.62
C ASP A 195 -4.78 5.53 19.12
N ALA A 196 -5.53 6.26 19.95
CA ALA A 196 -5.61 6.03 21.39
C ALA A 196 -6.08 4.60 21.73
N VAL A 197 -7.20 4.15 21.16
CA VAL A 197 -7.77 2.81 21.42
C VAL A 197 -6.82 1.71 20.95
N THR A 198 -6.15 1.88 19.81
CA THR A 198 -5.24 0.86 19.27
C THR A 198 -3.85 0.83 19.92
N ARG A 199 -3.51 1.77 20.83
CA ARG A 199 -2.28 1.70 21.66
C ARG A 199 -2.44 0.76 22.86
N SER A 200 -3.64 0.68 23.44
CA SER A 200 -3.92 -0.12 24.63
C SER A 200 -4.76 -1.35 24.28
N PRO A 201 -4.18 -2.55 24.09
CA PRO A 201 -4.95 -3.76 23.76
C PRO A 201 -5.88 -4.22 24.90
N ALA A 202 -5.71 -3.68 26.11
CA ALA A 202 -6.57 -3.92 27.27
C ALA A 202 -7.65 -2.83 27.48
N ALA A 203 -7.73 -1.82 26.61
CA ALA A 203 -8.78 -0.80 26.67
C ALA A 203 -10.02 -1.27 25.91
N ASP A 204 -11.18 -1.20 26.56
CA ASP A 204 -12.46 -1.48 25.90
C ASP A 204 -12.67 -0.52 24.73
N THR A 205 -12.99 -1.08 23.55
CA THR A 205 -13.33 -0.27 22.38
C THR A 205 -14.76 0.26 22.56
N PRO A 206 -15.00 1.58 22.50
CA PRO A 206 -16.34 2.14 22.57
C PRO A 206 -17.32 1.48 21.59
N GLU A 207 -18.59 1.31 22.00
CA GLU A 207 -19.58 0.54 21.22
C GLU A 207 -19.91 1.24 19.88
N ASP A 208 -19.95 2.58 19.88
CA ASP A 208 -20.13 3.43 18.71
C ASP A 208 -18.98 3.29 17.71
N LEU A 209 -17.72 3.32 18.19
CA LEU A 209 -16.54 3.04 17.38
C LEU A 209 -16.56 1.61 16.84
N SER A 210 -16.93 0.63 17.66
CA SER A 210 -17.03 -0.78 17.25
C SER A 210 -18.07 -0.96 16.12
N ARG A 211 -19.22 -0.30 16.24
CA ARG A 211 -20.28 -0.27 15.22
C ARG A 211 -19.83 0.43 13.95
N HIS A 212 -19.10 1.53 14.05
CA HIS A 212 -18.51 2.23 12.89
C HIS A 212 -17.45 1.38 12.17
N LEU A 213 -16.61 0.64 12.90
CA LEU A 213 -15.61 -0.25 12.31
C LEU A 213 -16.24 -1.48 11.61
N ALA A 214 -17.44 -1.88 12.00
CA ALA A 214 -18.18 -2.93 11.29
C ALA A 214 -18.72 -2.47 9.92
N THR A 215 -18.91 -1.17 9.70
CA THR A 215 -19.49 -0.62 8.45
C THR A 215 -18.49 0.17 7.59
N CYS A 216 -17.47 0.80 8.17
CA CYS A 216 -16.48 1.60 7.45
C CYS A 216 -15.19 0.83 7.18
N VAL A 217 -15.04 0.29 5.96
CA VAL A 217 -13.86 -0.48 5.53
C VAL A 217 -12.55 0.30 5.69
N GLN A 218 -12.53 1.61 5.40
CA GLN A 218 -11.31 2.43 5.53
C GLN A 218 -10.85 2.57 6.98
N CYS A 219 -11.77 2.84 7.92
CA CYS A 219 -11.45 2.92 9.34
C CYS A 219 -11.11 1.54 9.92
N ALA A 220 -11.73 0.46 9.42
CA ALA A 220 -11.39 -0.92 9.79
C ALA A 220 -9.97 -1.31 9.34
N GLU A 221 -9.59 -1.00 8.09
CA GLU A 221 -8.23 -1.19 7.57
C GLU A 221 -7.21 -0.37 8.38
N ALA A 222 -7.52 0.89 8.71
CA ALA A 222 -6.69 1.72 9.58
C ALA A 222 -6.51 1.05 10.96
N ALA A 223 -7.61 0.70 11.64
CA ALA A 223 -7.58 0.07 12.95
C ALA A 223 -6.81 -1.27 12.96
N ALA A 224 -6.86 -2.04 11.87
CA ALA A 224 -6.07 -3.26 11.72
C ALA A 224 -4.57 -2.99 11.57
N CYS A 225 -4.18 -1.96 10.80
CA CYS A 225 -2.78 -1.56 10.64
C CYS A 225 -2.17 -1.00 11.94
N LEU A 226 -2.97 -0.31 12.76
CA LEU A 226 -2.48 0.29 14.00
C LEU A 226 -2.29 -0.75 15.13
N ARG A 227 -3.08 -1.83 15.18
CA ARG A 227 -2.97 -2.88 16.22
C ARG A 227 -1.71 -3.74 16.03
N LEU A 228 -0.64 -3.38 16.75
CA LEU A 228 0.63 -4.11 16.76
C LEU A 228 0.59 -5.43 17.55
N ALA A 229 -0.38 -5.59 18.47
CA ALA A 229 -0.55 -6.79 19.28
C ALA A 229 -1.61 -7.75 18.70
N GLY A 230 -1.55 -9.04 19.08
CA GLY A 230 -2.61 -10.01 18.80
C GLY A 230 -2.68 -10.52 17.36
N GLY A 231 -1.61 -10.40 16.56
CA GLY A 231 -1.53 -10.97 15.21
C GLY A 231 -2.33 -10.23 14.12
N GLY A 232 -2.96 -9.10 14.45
CA GLY A 232 -3.70 -8.27 13.49
C GLY A 232 -2.81 -7.63 12.42
N LEU A 233 -1.58 -7.24 12.78
CA LEU A 233 -0.62 -6.62 11.87
C LEU A 233 -0.24 -7.50 10.65
N PRO A 234 0.19 -8.77 10.80
CA PRO A 234 0.35 -9.71 9.68
C PRO A 234 -0.86 -9.80 8.74
N ALA A 235 -2.07 -9.86 9.30
CA ALA A 235 -3.31 -9.95 8.54
C ALA A 235 -3.59 -8.65 7.76
N ALA A 236 -3.34 -7.49 8.37
CA ALA A 236 -3.45 -6.18 7.74
C ALA A 236 -2.43 -5.98 6.61
N LEU A 237 -1.18 -6.41 6.82
CA LEU A 237 -0.13 -6.38 5.80
C LEU A 237 -0.47 -7.30 4.62
N ALA A 238 -0.74 -8.58 4.88
CA ALA A 238 -1.01 -9.55 3.83
C ALA A 238 -2.29 -9.21 3.06
N GLY A 239 -3.41 -8.96 3.75
CA GLY A 239 -4.67 -8.56 3.12
C GLY A 239 -4.57 -7.20 2.41
N GLY A 240 -3.92 -6.21 3.02
CA GLY A 240 -3.82 -4.87 2.44
C GLY A 240 -2.86 -4.76 1.24
N VAL A 241 -1.79 -5.57 1.19
CA VAL A 241 -0.80 -5.56 0.09
C VAL A 241 -1.20 -6.51 -1.03
N ILE A 242 -1.56 -7.76 -0.70
CA ILE A 242 -1.87 -8.82 -1.66
C ILE A 242 -3.32 -8.69 -2.15
N GLY A 243 -4.24 -8.30 -1.27
CA GLY A 243 -5.67 -8.24 -1.57
C GLY A 243 -6.33 -9.60 -1.46
N TRP A 244 -6.92 -10.07 -2.54
CA TRP A 244 -7.54 -11.40 -2.59
C TRP A 244 -6.55 -12.49 -2.18
N GLY A 245 -7.02 -13.51 -1.45
CA GLY A 245 -6.17 -14.60 -0.97
C GLY A 245 -5.13 -14.24 0.09
N GLY A 246 -4.93 -12.96 0.46
CA GLY A 246 -3.83 -12.53 1.33
C GLY A 246 -3.77 -13.23 2.70
N LEU A 247 -4.91 -13.55 3.32
CA LEU A 247 -4.94 -14.32 4.58
C LEU A 247 -4.61 -15.80 4.37
N ALA A 248 -5.07 -16.41 3.28
CA ALA A 248 -4.73 -17.79 2.93
C ALA A 248 -3.24 -17.92 2.57
N TYR A 249 -2.68 -16.90 1.94
CA TYR A 249 -1.25 -16.77 1.70
C TYR A 249 -0.45 -16.74 3.01
N LEU A 250 -0.78 -15.80 3.91
CA LEU A 250 -0.15 -15.68 5.24
C LEU A 250 -0.17 -17.01 6.02
N GLU A 251 -1.31 -17.68 6.03
CA GLU A 251 -1.48 -18.98 6.69
C GLU A 251 -0.59 -20.07 6.06
N ARG A 252 -0.51 -20.11 4.72
CA ARG A 252 0.40 -21.01 3.99
C ARG A 252 1.87 -20.73 4.32
N ARG A 253 2.29 -19.46 4.45
CA ARG A 253 3.66 -19.08 4.84
C ARG A 253 3.99 -19.48 6.28
N ARG A 254 3.06 -19.28 7.23
CA ARG A 254 3.20 -19.72 8.63
C ARG A 254 3.41 -21.22 8.74
N ARG A 255 2.56 -22.02 8.09
CA ARG A 255 2.72 -23.49 8.06
C ARG A 255 4.05 -23.93 7.44
N ALA A 256 4.49 -23.27 6.38
CA ALA A 256 5.81 -23.54 5.78
C ALA A 256 6.97 -23.19 6.73
N ALA A 257 6.86 -22.12 7.52
CA ALA A 257 7.85 -21.77 8.56
C ALA A 257 7.85 -22.78 9.72
N GLU A 258 6.68 -23.20 10.19
CA GLU A 258 6.52 -24.25 11.22
C GLU A 258 7.16 -25.58 10.78
N VAL A 259 6.92 -26.03 9.55
CA VAL A 259 7.55 -27.25 9.00
C VAL A 259 9.07 -27.13 8.94
N ARG A 260 9.61 -25.98 8.53
CA ARG A 260 11.07 -25.71 8.51
C ARG A 260 11.70 -25.75 9.92
N LEU A 261 10.94 -25.39 10.96
CA LEU A 261 11.37 -25.49 12.36
C LEU A 261 11.21 -26.92 12.92
N GLY A 262 10.09 -27.59 12.61
CA GLY A 262 9.75 -28.93 13.09
C GLY A 262 10.62 -30.04 12.50
N ALA A 263 11.09 -29.88 11.25
CA ALA A 263 12.03 -30.81 10.61
C ALA A 263 13.40 -30.91 11.32
N GLY A 264 13.67 -30.04 12.30
CA GLY A 264 14.93 -30.00 13.04
C GLY A 264 15.00 -30.85 14.31
N ARG A 265 13.94 -31.56 14.73
CA ARG A 265 13.97 -32.31 16.01
C ARG A 265 13.02 -33.51 16.08
N PRO A 266 13.52 -34.77 16.02
CA PRO A 266 12.84 -35.86 16.69
C PRO A 266 12.96 -35.62 18.20
N VAL A 267 11.90 -35.14 18.83
CA VAL A 267 11.80 -35.15 20.29
C VAL A 267 11.60 -36.61 20.69
N ALA A 268 12.66 -37.24 21.22
CA ALA A 268 12.48 -38.48 21.97
C ALA A 268 11.56 -38.18 23.15
N GLU A 269 10.44 -38.91 23.23
CA GLU A 269 9.49 -38.79 24.33
C GLU A 269 10.20 -39.08 25.65
N LEU A 270 10.32 -38.04 26.48
CA LEU A 270 10.49 -38.21 27.91
C LEU A 270 9.14 -38.68 28.47
N GLU A 271 8.89 -39.98 28.32
CA GLU A 271 7.77 -40.69 28.94
C GLU A 271 7.78 -40.47 30.46
N ALA A 272 6.91 -39.57 30.92
CA ALA A 272 6.69 -39.30 32.33
C ALA A 272 5.76 -40.37 32.94
N GLY A 273 6.32 -41.54 33.24
CA GLY A 273 5.60 -42.60 33.95
C GLY A 273 5.50 -42.35 35.45
N GLU A 274 4.28 -42.11 35.95
CA GLU A 274 4.00 -42.00 37.40
C GLU A 274 4.23 -43.30 38.18
N PRO A 275 4.51 -43.22 39.50
CA PRO A 275 4.86 -44.38 40.30
C PRO A 275 3.64 -45.21 40.74
N LYS A 276 3.77 -46.55 40.71
CA LYS A 276 2.88 -47.46 41.46
C LYS A 276 3.68 -48.50 42.23
N GLU A 277 3.53 -48.47 43.55
CA GLU A 277 3.88 -49.58 44.43
C GLU A 277 2.94 -50.78 44.19
N GLY A 278 3.46 -52.01 44.29
CA GLY A 278 2.66 -53.22 44.08
C GLY A 278 3.50 -54.49 43.98
N ALA A 279 3.88 -55.06 45.12
CA ALA A 279 4.83 -56.17 45.22
C ALA A 279 4.43 -57.49 44.52
N SER A 280 5.38 -58.13 43.81
CA SER A 280 5.47 -59.60 43.76
C SER A 280 6.84 -60.17 43.30
N LYS A 281 7.66 -60.56 44.29
CA LYS A 281 8.45 -61.81 44.37
C LYS A 281 9.11 -62.41 43.09
N ALA A 282 10.45 -62.30 43.03
CA ALA A 282 11.43 -63.40 43.33
C ALA A 282 12.44 -63.85 42.26
N ARG A 283 13.61 -64.29 42.77
CA ARG A 283 14.73 -65.09 42.17
C ARG A 283 15.71 -64.31 41.26
N LEU A 284 16.95 -64.11 41.73
CA LEU A 284 18.18 -64.92 41.46
C LEU A 284 18.82 -64.63 40.07
N VAL A 285 20.15 -64.52 39.88
CA VAL A 285 21.29 -64.39 40.81
C VAL A 285 22.59 -64.00 40.05
N ARG A 286 23.50 -63.27 40.74
CA ARG A 286 24.98 -63.17 40.53
C ARG A 286 25.63 -62.68 39.22
N ASN A 287 26.59 -61.78 39.47
CA ASN A 287 27.92 -61.59 38.85
C ASN A 287 28.00 -60.84 37.50
N GLY A 288 29.06 -60.06 37.22
CA GLY A 288 30.35 -59.96 37.92
C GLY A 288 31.01 -58.56 37.94
N LEU A 289 32.18 -58.48 38.58
CA LEU A 289 32.92 -57.24 38.92
C LEU A 289 33.93 -56.80 37.83
N LEU A 290 34.16 -55.48 37.79
CA LEU A 290 35.44 -54.74 37.65
C LEU A 290 36.58 -55.21 36.70
N ALA A 291 36.95 -54.32 35.76
CA ALA A 291 38.31 -53.79 35.49
C ALA A 291 38.17 -52.64 34.46
N ALA A 292 38.75 -51.42 34.51
CA ALA A 292 39.99 -50.84 35.07
C ALA A 292 41.21 -50.82 34.10
N ALA A 293 41.98 -49.71 34.12
CA ALA A 293 43.08 -49.28 33.20
C ALA A 293 42.60 -48.69 31.83
N VAL A 294 42.95 -47.49 31.34
CA VAL A 294 44.07 -46.51 31.49
C VAL A 294 45.40 -47.02 30.90
N VAL A 295 45.91 -46.46 29.79
CA VAL A 295 47.02 -45.46 29.65
C VAL A 295 47.16 -45.18 28.12
N LEU A 296 47.02 -43.96 27.59
CA LEU A 296 48.00 -42.85 27.41
C LEU A 296 49.17 -43.09 26.41
N SER A 297 49.24 -42.30 25.32
CA SER A 297 50.43 -41.68 24.65
C SER A 297 49.91 -40.88 23.42
N LEU A 298 50.12 -39.58 23.16
CA LEU A 298 51.19 -38.56 23.33
C LEU A 298 52.31 -38.55 22.28
N VAL A 299 52.88 -37.34 22.10
CA VAL A 299 53.96 -36.87 21.18
C VAL A 299 53.42 -36.34 19.82
N ALA A 300 53.74 -35.12 19.35
CA ALA A 300 54.91 -34.27 19.64
C ALA A 300 54.64 -32.79 20.05
N LEU A 301 55.58 -32.25 20.85
CA LEU A 301 55.88 -30.83 21.14
C LEU A 301 56.73 -30.22 20.00
N GLY A 302 57.06 -28.92 19.89
CA GLY A 302 56.87 -27.69 20.71
C GLY A 302 57.39 -26.49 19.86
N VAL A 303 58.04 -25.40 20.31
CA VAL A 303 58.45 -24.77 21.59
C VAL A 303 58.68 -23.26 21.26
N SER A 304 58.23 -22.25 22.02
CA SER A 304 59.06 -21.39 22.91
C SER A 304 58.23 -20.13 23.30
N MET A 305 57.87 -19.88 24.56
CA MET A 305 58.58 -19.10 25.60
C MET A 305 58.84 -17.59 25.33
N MET A 306 58.25 -16.74 26.19
CA MET A 306 58.57 -15.32 26.48
C MET A 306 59.70 -15.26 27.57
N PRO A 307 60.07 -14.14 28.27
CA PRO A 307 59.66 -12.72 28.20
C PRO A 307 60.80 -11.64 28.37
N MET A 308 60.38 -10.38 28.53
CA MET A 308 60.99 -9.28 29.32
C MET A 308 62.12 -8.37 28.77
N GLY A 309 61.91 -7.05 28.92
CA GLY A 309 62.96 -6.07 29.27
C GLY A 309 63.38 -5.05 28.20
N GLY A 310 63.13 -3.75 28.43
CA GLY A 310 63.72 -2.68 27.61
C GLY A 310 63.04 -1.31 27.75
N SER A 311 63.64 -0.40 28.50
CA SER A 311 63.20 1.01 28.64
C SER A 311 63.90 1.94 27.64
N GLY A 312 63.19 2.89 27.05
CA GLY A 312 63.76 3.99 26.27
C GLY A 312 62.72 5.07 25.92
N HIS A 313 63.02 6.34 26.21
CA HIS A 313 62.22 7.49 25.77
C HIS A 313 62.67 7.94 24.36
N ASP A 314 61.76 8.48 23.54
CA ASP A 314 61.73 9.93 23.25
C ASP A 314 60.77 10.33 22.09
N ASN A 315 59.86 11.26 22.42
CA ASN A 315 59.34 12.43 21.68
C ASN A 315 58.82 12.39 20.21
N ALA A 316 57.60 12.95 20.09
CA ALA A 316 57.03 13.78 19.00
C ALA A 316 56.79 13.13 17.61
N ALA A 317 55.64 13.33 16.93
CA ALA A 317 54.83 14.54 16.83
C ALA A 317 53.36 14.26 16.40
N SER A 318 52.52 15.31 16.49
CA SER A 318 51.23 15.58 15.78
C SER A 318 50.81 14.60 14.66
N ASP A 319 49.53 14.22 14.56
CA ASP A 319 48.46 15.19 14.25
C ASP A 319 47.05 14.83 14.77
N ASP A 320 46.18 15.83 14.84
CA ASP A 320 44.84 15.79 15.44
C ASP A 320 43.73 15.98 14.38
N ALA A 321 42.65 15.20 14.46
CA ALA A 321 41.49 15.29 13.55
C ALA A 321 40.24 14.60 14.12
N ASP A 322 39.69 15.20 15.18
CA ASP A 322 38.27 15.31 15.52
C ASP A 322 37.29 14.14 15.20
N ARG A 323 36.75 13.56 16.27
CA ARG A 323 35.43 12.91 16.29
C ARG A 323 34.57 13.57 17.37
N GLN A 324 33.70 14.50 16.97
CA GLN A 324 32.75 15.12 17.89
C GLN A 324 31.41 14.37 17.90
N ALA A 325 30.93 14.01 19.08
CA ALA A 325 29.66 13.29 19.26
C ALA A 325 28.87 13.82 20.47
N VAL A 326 27.55 13.85 20.34
CA VAL A 326 26.51 14.02 21.38
C VAL A 326 26.54 15.32 22.20
N ALA A 327 25.45 16.10 22.09
CA ALA A 327 25.12 17.15 23.04
C ALA A 327 23.92 16.71 23.92
N ASP A 328 24.12 16.80 25.22
CA ASP A 328 23.11 16.67 26.28
C ASP A 328 22.27 17.96 26.39
N PRO A 329 21.05 17.93 26.97
CA PRO A 329 20.51 19.13 27.59
C PRO A 329 19.81 18.92 28.94
N GLY A 330 20.37 19.56 29.98
CA GLY A 330 19.66 19.95 31.20
C GLY A 330 20.60 20.29 32.36
N PRO A 331 20.16 21.03 33.41
CA PRO A 331 18.90 21.77 33.56
C PRO A 331 19.11 23.27 33.83
N SER A 332 18.04 24.07 33.83
CA SER A 332 18.00 25.37 34.53
C SER A 332 16.59 25.74 34.95
N ILE A 333 16.50 26.48 36.07
CA ILE A 333 15.31 26.58 36.92
C ILE A 333 14.86 28.05 36.96
N SER A 334 13.55 28.29 36.94
CA SER A 334 12.98 29.51 37.56
C SER A 334 11.51 29.32 37.88
N SER A 335 11.19 29.49 39.16
CA SER A 335 9.84 29.42 39.72
C SER A 335 9.39 30.80 40.18
N VAL A 336 8.20 31.22 39.74
CA VAL A 336 7.36 32.17 40.48
C VAL A 336 5.93 31.64 40.37
N GLY A 337 5.26 31.42 41.49
CA GLY A 337 3.92 30.85 41.52
C GLY A 337 2.90 31.79 42.16
N ALA A 338 1.63 31.55 41.86
CA ALA A 338 0.51 31.84 42.76
C ALA A 338 -0.74 31.03 42.36
N HIS A 339 -1.18 30.16 43.26
CA HIS A 339 -2.53 29.59 43.33
C HIS A 339 -3.50 30.69 43.86
N PRO A 340 -4.85 30.61 43.67
CA PRO A 340 -5.63 29.47 44.14
C PRO A 340 -6.82 28.99 43.30
N SER A 341 -7.26 27.79 43.68
CA SER A 341 -8.43 27.06 43.21
C SER A 341 -9.75 27.80 43.48
N SER A 342 -10.76 27.55 42.64
CA SER A 342 -12.17 27.72 43.04
C SER A 342 -13.00 26.52 42.60
N THR A 343 -13.62 25.87 43.58
CA THR A 343 -14.56 24.76 43.43
C THR A 343 -15.98 25.33 43.36
N ALA A 344 -16.75 25.02 42.30
CA ALA A 344 -18.21 25.15 42.32
C ALA A 344 -18.88 24.29 41.24
N SER A 345 -19.59 23.24 41.66
CA SER A 345 -20.89 22.90 41.06
C SER A 345 -21.97 23.62 41.86
N PRO A 346 -23.08 24.03 41.23
CA PRO A 346 -24.31 23.28 41.52
C PRO A 346 -25.25 23.08 40.32
N SER A 347 -26.28 22.26 40.57
CA SER A 347 -27.33 21.80 39.66
C SER A 347 -28.17 22.90 38.99
N GLY A 348 -28.77 22.56 37.83
CA GLY A 348 -29.75 23.41 37.15
C GLY A 348 -30.59 22.68 36.10
N ARG A 349 -31.58 21.87 36.55
CA ARG A 349 -32.67 21.34 35.70
C ARG A 349 -33.63 22.49 35.36
N PRO A 350 -34.22 22.53 34.16
CA PRO A 350 -35.68 22.37 34.12
C PRO A 350 -36.13 21.36 33.06
N ALA A 351 -37.34 20.82 33.26
CA ALA A 351 -38.00 19.91 32.34
C ALA A 351 -39.40 20.42 32.00
N ALA A 352 -39.78 20.27 30.73
CA ALA A 352 -41.14 20.25 30.21
C ALA A 352 -41.08 19.66 28.79
N SER A 353 -42.05 18.94 28.22
CA SER A 353 -43.23 18.15 28.62
C SER A 353 -44.20 18.19 27.43
N GLY A 354 -44.86 17.07 27.09
CA GLY A 354 -45.70 16.89 25.89
C GLY A 354 -44.98 16.05 24.82
N THR A 355 -45.40 14.82 24.44
CA THR A 355 -46.70 14.10 24.57
C THR A 355 -47.82 14.80 23.78
N ALA A 356 -48.59 14.20 22.86
CA ALA A 356 -48.94 12.80 22.57
C ALA A 356 -48.91 12.52 21.03
N THR A 357 -48.74 11.29 20.49
CA THR A 357 -49.77 10.24 20.18
C THR A 357 -50.94 10.80 19.30
N THR A 358 -51.36 10.24 18.15
CA THR A 358 -51.76 8.84 17.83
C THR A 358 -51.89 8.61 16.30
N SER A 359 -51.53 7.39 15.84
CA SER A 359 -52.27 6.45 14.94
C SER A 359 -52.91 6.84 13.59
N GLY A 360 -52.79 5.96 12.58
CA GLY A 360 -53.73 5.84 11.46
C GLY A 360 -53.21 5.11 10.20
N ASP A 361 -53.69 3.88 9.94
CA ASP A 361 -53.34 3.03 8.79
C ASP A 361 -53.66 3.61 7.39
N LYS A 362 -52.84 3.26 6.38
CA LYS A 362 -53.23 2.31 5.29
C LYS A 362 -52.17 2.21 4.17
N ASN A 363 -51.81 0.98 3.81
CA ASN A 363 -51.29 0.60 2.48
C ASN A 363 -52.48 0.08 1.64
N PRO A 364 -52.53 0.24 0.30
CA PRO A 364 -51.79 -0.67 -0.59
C PRO A 364 -51.16 -0.01 -1.85
N ASP A 365 -50.48 -0.85 -2.63
CA ASP A 365 -49.79 -0.61 -3.91
C ASP A 365 -50.45 0.36 -4.90
N THR A 366 -49.65 1.11 -5.68
CA THR A 366 -49.54 0.99 -7.15
C THR A 366 -48.27 1.71 -7.66
N GLU A 367 -47.61 1.16 -8.69
CA GLU A 367 -46.60 1.84 -9.54
C GLU A 367 -47.22 3.07 -10.27
N PRO A 368 -46.43 4.10 -10.64
CA PRO A 368 -46.34 4.35 -12.09
C PRO A 368 -44.98 4.89 -12.60
N GLN A 369 -44.79 4.69 -13.91
CA GLN A 369 -43.68 5.22 -14.69
C GLN A 369 -43.74 6.74 -14.92
N GLY A 370 -42.57 7.37 -15.01
CA GLY A 370 -42.16 8.04 -16.26
C GLY A 370 -42.51 9.53 -16.49
N THR A 371 -41.60 10.14 -17.28
CA THR A 371 -41.74 11.38 -18.09
C THR A 371 -41.63 12.76 -17.42
N ALA A 372 -40.45 13.36 -17.64
CA ALA A 372 -40.19 14.75 -18.08
C ALA A 372 -41.06 15.91 -17.55
N SER A 373 -40.41 16.82 -16.82
CA SER A 373 -40.86 18.22 -16.70
C SER A 373 -39.94 19.14 -17.49
N ALA A 374 -40.51 19.84 -18.47
CA ALA A 374 -39.88 20.98 -19.12
C ALA A 374 -40.38 22.28 -18.47
N THR A 375 -39.49 23.20 -18.17
CA THR A 375 -39.83 24.57 -17.74
C THR A 375 -39.23 25.58 -18.70
N ALA A 376 -40.10 26.27 -19.45
CA ALA A 376 -39.73 27.37 -20.33
C ALA A 376 -39.62 28.69 -19.55
N SER A 377 -38.79 29.63 -20.03
CA SER A 377 -38.92 31.06 -19.70
C SER A 377 -38.26 31.97 -20.74
N ASN A 378 -39.12 32.49 -21.62
CA ASN A 378 -39.15 33.85 -22.18
C ASN A 378 -37.84 34.62 -22.49
N SER A 379 -37.67 34.89 -23.80
CA SER A 379 -36.82 35.96 -24.35
C SER A 379 -37.57 37.31 -24.39
N PRO A 380 -36.85 38.43 -24.47
CA PRO A 380 -37.22 39.49 -25.40
C PRO A 380 -36.05 39.93 -26.31
N ALA A 381 -36.36 40.17 -27.59
CA ALA A 381 -35.50 40.93 -28.52
C ALA A 381 -35.81 42.44 -28.43
N PRO A 382 -34.90 43.32 -28.89
CA PRO A 382 -35.27 44.03 -30.13
C PRO A 382 -34.13 44.50 -31.07
N THR A 383 -34.55 44.81 -32.30
CA THR A 383 -34.02 45.81 -33.26
C THR A 383 -32.64 45.63 -33.95
N ARG A 384 -32.69 45.74 -35.29
CA ARG A 384 -31.55 45.92 -36.20
C ARG A 384 -31.21 47.41 -36.33
N SER A 385 -29.92 47.75 -36.45
CA SER A 385 -29.47 48.99 -37.08
C SER A 385 -28.17 48.73 -37.85
N SER A 386 -28.03 49.34 -39.03
CA SER A 386 -26.88 49.15 -39.92
C SER A 386 -25.88 50.29 -39.76
N GLY A 387 -24.61 49.96 -39.52
CA GLY A 387 -23.51 50.92 -39.52
C GLY A 387 -22.24 50.25 -40.02
N ALA A 388 -21.70 50.73 -41.14
CA ALA A 388 -20.42 50.28 -41.68
C ALA A 388 -19.28 51.16 -41.13
N GLY A 389 -18.23 50.54 -40.58
CA GLY A 389 -17.07 51.26 -40.05
C GLY A 389 -15.98 50.30 -39.57
N SER A 390 -14.78 50.41 -40.14
CA SER A 390 -13.61 49.54 -39.96
C SER A 390 -13.27 49.11 -38.53
N GLY A 391 -12.79 47.86 -38.43
CA GLY A 391 -11.52 47.61 -37.75
C GLY A 391 -11.54 47.25 -36.27
N SER A 392 -12.13 46.11 -35.92
CA SER A 392 -11.55 45.26 -34.86
C SER A 392 -11.91 43.80 -35.11
N ASP A 393 -10.91 42.91 -35.10
CA ASP A 393 -11.15 41.47 -34.97
C ASP A 393 -11.64 41.21 -33.54
N THR A 394 -12.94 41.38 -33.32
CA THR A 394 -13.63 40.78 -32.17
C THR A 394 -13.75 39.30 -32.50
N PRO A 395 -13.11 38.38 -31.75
CA PRO A 395 -13.26 36.95 -32.01
C PRO A 395 -14.74 36.58 -31.94
N ALA A 396 -15.23 35.82 -32.92
CA ALA A 396 -16.55 35.22 -32.83
C ALA A 396 -16.64 34.43 -31.52
N PRO A 397 -17.76 34.50 -30.77
CA PRO A 397 -17.87 33.84 -29.47
C PRO A 397 -17.58 32.35 -29.64
N ALA A 398 -16.64 31.83 -28.84
CA ALA A 398 -16.22 30.45 -28.94
C ALA A 398 -17.42 29.51 -28.75
N SER A 399 -17.55 28.48 -29.59
CA SER A 399 -18.65 27.51 -29.52
C SER A 399 -18.54 26.53 -28.34
N CYS A 400 -17.50 26.69 -27.54
CA CYS A 400 -17.15 25.86 -26.42
C CYS A 400 -16.25 26.62 -25.44
N GLU A 401 -16.41 26.31 -24.17
CA GLU A 401 -15.53 26.68 -23.08
C GLU A 401 -14.88 25.40 -22.55
N VAL A 402 -13.57 25.45 -22.30
CA VAL A 402 -12.79 24.32 -21.78
C VAL A 402 -12.14 24.74 -20.48
N THR A 403 -12.21 23.88 -19.48
CA THR A 403 -11.43 23.99 -18.25
C THR A 403 -10.46 22.82 -18.18
N TYR A 404 -9.19 23.14 -17.90
CA TYR A 404 -8.10 22.19 -17.74
C TYR A 404 -7.65 22.18 -16.28
N ASP A 405 -7.98 21.11 -15.57
CA ASP A 405 -7.61 20.94 -14.17
C ASP A 405 -6.41 19.99 -14.05
N LEU A 406 -5.28 20.52 -13.58
CA LEU A 406 -4.13 19.70 -13.18
C LEU A 406 -4.42 19.07 -11.81
N VAL A 407 -5.18 17.97 -11.81
CA VAL A 407 -5.62 17.24 -10.61
C VAL A 407 -4.46 16.83 -9.70
N GLY A 408 -3.30 16.49 -10.28
CA GLY A 408 -2.08 16.22 -9.52
C GLY A 408 -0.86 16.01 -10.40
N GLN A 409 0.33 16.18 -9.83
CA GLN A 409 1.61 16.01 -10.51
C GLN A 409 2.60 15.28 -9.59
N TRP A 410 3.40 14.39 -10.17
CA TRP A 410 4.45 13.62 -9.50
C TRP A 410 5.73 13.60 -10.37
N PRO A 411 6.87 13.11 -9.86
CA PRO A 411 8.19 13.27 -10.49
C PRO A 411 8.46 12.52 -11.81
N ASP A 412 7.44 12.05 -12.52
CA ASP A 412 7.54 11.53 -13.91
C ASP A 412 6.19 11.64 -14.67
N GLY A 413 5.15 12.20 -14.04
CA GLY A 413 3.82 12.24 -14.62
C GLY A 413 2.85 13.18 -13.91
N PHE A 414 1.66 13.27 -14.49
CA PHE A 414 0.58 14.09 -13.98
C PHE A 414 -0.77 13.49 -14.35
N GLN A 415 -1.79 13.87 -13.59
CA GLN A 415 -3.19 13.60 -13.87
C GLN A 415 -3.87 14.92 -14.19
N ALA A 416 -4.66 14.93 -15.25
CA ALA A 416 -5.49 16.07 -15.60
C ALA A 416 -6.93 15.65 -15.91
N ALA A 417 -7.86 16.57 -15.69
CA ALA A 417 -9.24 16.49 -16.15
C ALA A 417 -9.49 17.65 -17.12
N VAL A 418 -10.30 17.38 -18.14
CA VAL A 418 -10.74 18.38 -19.13
C VAL A 418 -12.26 18.36 -19.13
N THR A 419 -12.86 19.46 -18.70
CA THR A 419 -14.31 19.65 -18.79
C THR A 419 -14.60 20.64 -19.91
N VAL A 420 -15.50 20.25 -20.81
CA VAL A 420 -15.89 21.04 -21.98
C VAL A 420 -17.38 21.33 -21.90
N THR A 421 -17.75 22.61 -21.92
CA THR A 421 -19.12 23.10 -22.05
C THR A 421 -19.33 23.55 -23.49
N THR A 422 -20.48 23.27 -24.09
CA THR A 422 -20.79 23.63 -25.48
C THR A 422 -22.14 24.30 -25.63
N THR A 423 -22.22 25.32 -26.49
CA THR A 423 -23.47 26.05 -26.80
C THR A 423 -24.33 25.37 -27.88
N LYS A 424 -23.97 24.15 -28.30
CA LYS A 424 -24.66 23.40 -29.36
C LYS A 424 -24.80 21.93 -28.96
N ALA A 425 -25.92 21.31 -29.34
CA ALA A 425 -26.07 19.87 -29.19
C ALA A 425 -25.05 19.12 -30.08
N LEU A 426 -24.48 18.04 -29.55
CA LEU A 426 -23.51 17.18 -30.20
C LEU A 426 -24.05 15.75 -30.27
N ASP A 427 -23.89 15.11 -31.41
CA ASP A 427 -24.07 13.68 -31.63
C ASP A 427 -22.76 12.88 -31.43
N THR A 428 -21.63 13.56 -31.61
CA THR A 428 -20.29 13.10 -31.23
C THR A 428 -19.34 14.27 -30.99
N TRP A 429 -18.24 14.02 -30.30
CA TRP A 429 -17.21 15.02 -30.03
C TRP A 429 -15.78 14.49 -30.17
N ARG A 430 -14.92 15.39 -30.62
CA ARG A 430 -13.46 15.28 -30.63
C ARG A 430 -12.88 16.57 -30.08
N VAL A 431 -12.12 16.46 -29.00
CA VAL A 431 -11.42 17.59 -28.37
C VAL A 431 -9.93 17.43 -28.68
N ALA A 432 -9.29 18.49 -29.17
CA ALA A 432 -7.86 18.45 -29.49
C ALA A 432 -7.13 19.68 -28.95
N TRP A 433 -5.90 19.49 -28.47
CA TRP A 433 -5.06 20.54 -27.86
C TRP A 433 -3.59 20.29 -28.15
N SER A 434 -2.74 21.26 -27.78
CA SER A 434 -1.30 21.18 -27.98
C SER A 434 -0.51 21.40 -26.68
N TYR A 435 0.39 20.47 -26.39
CA TYR A 435 1.41 20.56 -25.35
C TYR A 435 2.62 21.39 -25.81
N ARG A 436 3.47 21.79 -24.85
CA ARG A 436 4.64 22.66 -25.10
C ARG A 436 5.95 22.07 -24.60
N ASP A 437 5.92 21.29 -23.53
CA ASP A 437 7.11 20.81 -22.82
C ASP A 437 7.36 19.31 -23.07
N GLY A 438 6.89 18.78 -24.20
CA GLY A 438 7.09 17.39 -24.63
C GLY A 438 6.19 16.35 -23.94
N GLN A 439 5.15 16.79 -23.23
CA GLN A 439 4.27 15.92 -22.47
C GLN A 439 3.56 14.87 -23.35
N GLN A 440 3.44 13.63 -22.86
CA GLN A 440 2.81 12.51 -23.57
C GLN A 440 1.65 11.94 -22.74
N VAL A 441 0.48 11.75 -23.33
CA VAL A 441 -0.65 11.07 -22.68
C VAL A 441 -0.45 9.56 -22.71
N THR A 442 -0.49 8.91 -21.56
CA THR A 442 -0.23 7.46 -21.41
C THR A 442 -1.49 6.64 -21.19
N GLN A 443 -2.52 7.22 -20.57
CA GLN A 443 -3.81 6.57 -20.33
C GLN A 443 -4.91 7.62 -20.31
N MET A 444 -6.05 7.35 -20.92
CA MET A 444 -7.24 8.21 -20.91
C MET A 444 -8.45 7.40 -20.46
N TRP A 445 -9.38 8.05 -19.75
CA TRP A 445 -10.71 7.53 -19.45
C TRP A 445 -11.76 8.52 -19.94
N ASP A 446 -12.96 8.00 -20.16
CA ASP A 446 -14.12 8.71 -20.73
C ASP A 446 -13.90 9.28 -22.14
N ALA A 447 -12.76 8.94 -22.76
CA ALA A 447 -12.39 9.21 -24.14
C ALA A 447 -11.29 8.23 -24.60
N SER A 448 -11.13 8.13 -25.93
CA SER A 448 -9.97 7.50 -26.57
C SER A 448 -8.96 8.56 -27.01
N VAL A 449 -7.66 8.29 -26.86
CA VAL A 449 -6.59 9.23 -27.17
C VAL A 449 -5.82 8.84 -28.44
N ALA A 450 -5.51 9.84 -29.26
CA ALA A 450 -4.45 9.79 -30.25
C ALA A 450 -3.53 11.01 -30.06
N GLN A 451 -2.21 10.81 -30.07
CA GLN A 451 -1.23 11.89 -29.94
C GLN A 451 -0.19 11.78 -31.06
N ASP A 452 0.09 12.90 -31.71
CA ASP A 452 1.15 13.05 -32.70
C ASP A 452 2.04 14.23 -32.29
N GLY A 453 3.29 13.94 -31.93
CA GLY A 453 4.22 14.88 -31.33
C GLY A 453 3.62 15.58 -30.10
N SER A 454 3.33 16.87 -30.24
CA SER A 454 2.71 17.71 -29.20
C SER A 454 1.18 17.87 -29.32
N ARG A 455 0.57 17.41 -30.42
CA ARG A 455 -0.88 17.54 -30.66
C ARG A 455 -1.60 16.30 -30.13
N VAL A 456 -2.55 16.51 -29.22
CA VAL A 456 -3.40 15.45 -28.66
C VAL A 456 -4.82 15.59 -29.21
N SER A 457 -5.48 14.47 -29.46
CA SER A 457 -6.89 14.35 -29.82
C SER A 457 -7.57 13.33 -28.93
N ALA A 458 -8.48 13.77 -28.06
CA ALA A 458 -9.46 12.95 -27.37
C ALA A 458 -10.72 12.77 -28.24
N THR A 459 -11.24 11.56 -28.34
CA THR A 459 -12.50 11.26 -29.07
C THR A 459 -13.46 10.56 -28.10
N ALA A 460 -14.75 10.94 -28.16
CA ALA A 460 -15.78 10.45 -27.27
C ALA A 460 -15.82 8.92 -27.10
N ALA A 461 -16.22 8.46 -25.91
CA ALA A 461 -16.64 7.09 -25.69
C ALA A 461 -18.10 6.89 -26.14
N ASP A 462 -18.51 5.65 -26.43
CA ASP A 462 -19.85 5.37 -26.96
C ASP A 462 -21.00 5.83 -26.05
N TYR A 463 -20.78 5.86 -24.74
CA TYR A 463 -21.79 6.22 -23.76
C TYR A 463 -21.88 7.74 -23.48
N ASN A 464 -20.91 8.56 -23.90
CA ASN A 464 -20.86 10.00 -23.62
C ASN A 464 -20.71 10.90 -24.87
N LYS A 465 -20.80 10.33 -26.08
CA LYS A 465 -20.71 11.07 -27.35
C LYS A 465 -21.86 12.06 -27.58
N ASN A 466 -23.05 11.78 -27.04
CA ASN A 466 -24.22 12.66 -27.14
C ASN A 466 -24.22 13.69 -26.01
N VAL A 467 -24.25 14.99 -26.35
CA VAL A 467 -24.29 16.11 -25.40
C VAL A 467 -25.40 17.07 -25.82
N ALA A 468 -26.25 17.49 -24.88
CA ALA A 468 -27.28 18.48 -25.17
C ALA A 468 -26.69 19.88 -25.43
N ALA A 469 -27.46 20.78 -26.05
CA ALA A 469 -27.07 22.18 -26.11
C ALA A 469 -26.96 22.76 -24.69
N ASP A 470 -25.97 23.63 -24.47
CA ASP A 470 -25.58 24.19 -23.18
C ASP A 470 -25.17 23.14 -22.13
N GLY A 471 -24.88 21.91 -22.58
CA GLY A 471 -24.39 20.81 -21.76
C GLY A 471 -22.86 20.80 -21.63
N SER A 472 -22.39 20.04 -20.64
CA SER A 472 -20.96 19.80 -20.38
C SER A 472 -20.63 18.31 -20.36
N PHE A 473 -19.39 17.98 -20.72
CA PHE A 473 -18.82 16.65 -20.56
C PHE A 473 -17.39 16.75 -20.02
N THR A 474 -16.96 15.74 -19.28
CA THR A 474 -15.61 15.66 -18.70
C THR A 474 -14.95 14.37 -19.13
N PHE A 475 -13.65 14.44 -19.41
CA PHE A 475 -12.78 13.28 -19.55
C PHE A 475 -11.46 13.55 -18.82
N GLY A 476 -10.72 12.50 -18.48
CA GLY A 476 -9.47 12.63 -17.74
C GLY A 476 -8.39 11.68 -18.25
N PHE A 477 -7.15 11.98 -17.90
CA PHE A 477 -6.02 11.20 -18.37
C PHE A 477 -4.80 11.31 -17.45
N LEU A 478 -3.89 10.33 -17.59
CA LEU A 478 -2.53 10.38 -17.09
C LEU A 478 -1.60 10.79 -18.24
N GLY A 479 -0.60 11.62 -17.95
CA GLY A 479 0.49 11.92 -18.87
C GLY A 479 1.85 11.89 -18.20
N THR A 480 2.91 11.78 -18.99
CA THR A 480 4.30 11.95 -18.57
C THR A 480 4.81 13.34 -18.94
N TRP A 481 5.80 13.83 -18.19
CA TRP A 481 6.51 15.09 -18.47
C TRP A 481 8.00 14.91 -18.15
N ASN A 482 8.85 15.80 -18.68
CA ASN A 482 10.30 15.63 -18.68
C ASN A 482 11.03 16.11 -17.40
N ASN A 483 10.30 16.33 -16.31
CA ASN A 483 10.79 16.88 -15.04
C ASN A 483 11.46 18.28 -15.10
N SER A 484 11.46 18.94 -16.26
CA SER A 484 11.91 20.33 -16.42
C SER A 484 10.75 21.32 -16.29
N LYS A 485 9.65 21.08 -17.03
CA LYS A 485 8.47 21.93 -17.00
C LYS A 485 7.21 21.17 -17.43
N ASN A 486 6.07 21.49 -16.81
CA ASN A 486 4.76 20.94 -17.17
C ASN A 486 3.75 22.09 -17.35
N SER A 487 3.93 22.90 -18.40
CA SER A 487 3.04 24.01 -18.73
C SER A 487 1.67 23.48 -19.14
N ALA A 488 0.60 24.14 -18.71
CA ALA A 488 -0.76 23.85 -19.16
C ALA A 488 -0.85 23.85 -20.72
N PRO A 489 -1.66 22.97 -21.30
CA PRO A 489 -1.86 22.91 -22.75
C PRO A 489 -2.55 24.16 -23.28
N SER A 490 -2.53 24.32 -24.61
CA SER A 490 -3.15 25.46 -25.28
C SER A 490 -3.72 25.08 -26.65
N GLY A 491 -4.58 25.93 -27.22
CA GLY A 491 -5.17 25.71 -28.54
C GLY A 491 -6.19 24.57 -28.54
N PHE A 492 -7.07 24.55 -27.53
CA PHE A 492 -8.21 23.64 -27.45
C PHE A 492 -9.20 23.88 -28.60
N THR A 493 -9.64 22.80 -29.22
CA THR A 493 -10.65 22.81 -30.29
C THR A 493 -11.65 21.68 -30.07
N LEU A 494 -12.95 21.98 -30.20
CA LEU A 494 -14.04 21.01 -30.23
C LEU A 494 -14.52 20.83 -31.67
N ASN A 495 -14.47 19.61 -32.20
CA ASN A 495 -14.85 19.28 -33.58
C ASN A 495 -14.19 20.21 -34.63
N GLY A 496 -12.93 20.62 -34.36
CA GLY A 496 -12.16 21.55 -35.20
C GLY A 496 -12.41 23.04 -34.98
N THR A 497 -13.42 23.43 -34.20
CA THR A 497 -13.69 24.83 -33.84
C THR A 497 -12.95 25.20 -32.56
N ALA A 498 -12.34 26.39 -32.50
CA ALA A 498 -11.60 26.86 -31.32
C ALA A 498 -12.52 27.08 -30.10
N CYS A 499 -12.04 26.66 -28.93
CA CYS A 499 -12.70 26.92 -27.64
C CYS A 499 -12.00 28.05 -26.88
N SER A 500 -12.73 28.72 -25.99
CA SER A 500 -12.13 29.48 -24.88
C SER A 500 -11.59 28.51 -23.82
N ASN A 501 -10.52 28.92 -23.13
CA ASN A 501 -9.85 28.22 -22.03
C ASN A 501 -9.10 29.25 -21.17
#